data_AF-A0A2E6Z0R9-F1
#
_entry.id   AF-A0A2E6Z0R9-F1
#
_cell.length_a   1.000
_cell.length_b   1.000
_cell.length_c   1.000
_cell.angle_alpha   90.00
_cell.angle_beta   90.00
_cell.angle_gamma   90.00
#
_symmetry.space_group_name_H-M   'P 1'
#
loop_
_entity.id
_entity.type
_entity.pdbx_description
1 polymer ?
#
loop_
_entity_poly.entity_id
_entity_poly.type
_entity_poly.pdbx_seq_one_letter_code
_entity_poly.pdbx_strand_id
1 'polypeptide(L)'
;MLRPESVAERMLTNAKQRAKRKGSYVSISKEWILERIIKGKCEVTGLDFTLGGGYGSGRSSFNSFNPSLDRIDPNRGYSPENSRVVVNVYNTTKHRWNDQDVLVYCKALLGRTFDYYLSDVENNMRFKTLRGLAYSRYIKAKRTAKEKILDFNISIDWVEERIKRGICEITNLRFVTNIPYHPFQPSLDKIDPMKGYTTENTRVVVYIHNWGRQRSSDQDMMILAKSLIK
;
A
#
# COMPACT_ATOMS: atom_id res chain seq x y z
N MET A 1 26.26 6.66 -0.28
CA MET A 1 25.04 7.17 -0.97
C MET A 1 24.91 6.45 -2.30
N LEU A 2 23.70 6.05 -2.71
CA LEU A 2 23.51 5.40 -4.04
C LEU A 2 23.56 6.45 -5.15
N ARG A 3 24.26 6.14 -6.25
CA ARG A 3 24.33 7.03 -7.43
C ARG A 3 22.96 7.09 -8.14
N PRO A 4 22.39 8.28 -8.42
CA PRO A 4 21.11 8.45 -9.11
C PRO A 4 20.98 7.62 -10.40
N GLU A 5 22.05 7.52 -11.18
CA GLU A 5 22.12 6.78 -12.45
C GLU A 5 21.84 5.29 -12.23
N SER A 6 22.44 4.70 -11.19
CA SER A 6 22.25 3.29 -10.83
C SER A 6 20.82 3.03 -10.36
N VAL A 7 20.21 4.00 -9.68
CA VAL A 7 18.80 3.92 -9.25
C VAL A 7 17.88 3.97 -10.48
N ALA A 8 18.11 4.89 -11.41
CA ALA A 8 17.35 5.01 -12.66
C ALA A 8 17.45 3.74 -13.51
N GLU A 9 18.65 3.20 -13.70
CA GLU A 9 18.89 1.97 -14.45
C GLU A 9 18.16 0.76 -13.84
N ARG A 10 18.21 0.62 -12.51
CA ARG A 10 17.48 -0.42 -11.79
C ARG A 10 15.97 -0.26 -11.93
N MET A 11 15.45 0.96 -11.86
CA MET A 11 14.01 1.24 -12.05
C MET A 11 13.56 0.87 -13.46
N LEU A 12 14.33 1.25 -14.49
CA LEU A 12 14.03 0.90 -15.88
C LEU A 12 14.07 -0.61 -16.10
N THR A 13 15.07 -1.30 -15.56
CA THR A 13 15.19 -2.76 -15.63
C THR A 13 13.98 -3.45 -15.01
N ASN A 14 13.57 -3.01 -13.82
CA ASN A 14 12.38 -3.53 -13.14
C ASN A 14 11.09 -3.25 -13.94
N ALA A 15 10.97 -2.07 -14.55
CA ALA A 15 9.84 -1.72 -15.40
C ALA A 15 9.74 -2.65 -16.61
N LYS A 16 10.85 -2.87 -17.33
CA LYS A 16 10.95 -3.80 -18.46
C LYS A 16 10.56 -5.24 -18.06
N GLN A 17 11.06 -5.72 -16.92
CA GLN A 17 10.69 -7.05 -16.42
C GLN A 17 9.20 -7.16 -16.10
N ARG A 18 8.61 -6.15 -15.44
CA ARG A 18 7.17 -6.13 -15.10
C ARG A 18 6.30 -6.04 -16.35
N ALA A 19 6.69 -5.22 -17.32
CA ALA A 19 6.00 -5.06 -18.59
C ALA A 19 6.00 -6.38 -19.39
N LYS A 20 7.14 -7.06 -19.50
CA LYS A 20 7.25 -8.38 -20.13
C LYS A 20 6.31 -9.42 -19.50
N ARG A 21 6.24 -9.49 -18.17
CA ARG A 21 5.35 -10.44 -17.46
C ARG A 21 3.87 -10.18 -17.68
N LYS A 22 3.50 -8.93 -18.00
CA LYS A 22 2.10 -8.49 -18.18
C LYS A 22 1.71 -8.30 -19.65
N GLY A 23 2.61 -8.55 -20.59
CA GLY A 23 2.37 -8.23 -22.01
C GLY A 23 2.14 -6.73 -22.25
N SER A 24 2.81 -5.86 -21.49
CA SER A 24 2.69 -4.41 -21.60
C SER A 24 3.94 -3.77 -22.21
N TYR A 25 3.91 -2.48 -22.53
CA TYR A 25 5.00 -1.75 -23.19
C TYR A 25 5.77 -0.83 -22.23
N VAL A 26 6.99 -0.46 -22.64
CA VAL A 26 7.84 0.54 -21.96
C VAL A 26 8.43 1.48 -23.01
N SER A 27 8.10 2.77 -22.95
CA SER A 27 8.63 3.82 -23.84
C SER A 27 9.44 4.90 -23.10
N ILE A 28 9.45 4.91 -21.76
CA ILE A 28 10.35 5.80 -20.99
C ILE A 28 11.82 5.34 -21.10
N SER A 29 12.74 6.30 -21.16
CA SER A 29 14.19 6.06 -21.17
C SER A 29 14.80 6.10 -19.76
N LYS A 30 16.09 5.74 -19.63
CA LYS A 30 16.82 5.87 -18.37
C LYS A 30 16.98 7.35 -17.99
N GLU A 31 17.27 8.18 -18.99
CA GLU A 31 17.47 9.62 -18.92
C GLU A 31 16.21 10.30 -18.41
N TRP A 32 15.04 9.90 -18.92
CA TRP A 32 13.73 10.38 -18.46
C TRP A 32 13.51 10.13 -16.96
N ILE A 33 13.94 8.97 -16.46
CA ILE A 33 13.85 8.63 -15.02
C ILE A 33 14.89 9.41 -14.22
N LEU A 34 16.13 9.50 -14.73
CA LEU A 34 17.25 10.16 -14.07
C LEU A 34 16.97 11.65 -13.82
N GLU A 35 16.46 12.36 -14.82
CA GLU A 35 16.08 13.78 -14.69
C GLU A 35 15.09 14.00 -13.54
N ARG A 36 14.15 13.08 -13.33
CA ARG A 36 13.17 13.16 -12.24
C ARG A 36 13.76 12.83 -10.88
N ILE A 37 14.69 11.88 -10.81
CA ILE A 37 15.42 11.58 -9.58
C ILE A 37 16.29 12.79 -9.18
N ILE A 38 16.97 13.43 -10.14
CA ILE A 38 17.85 14.59 -9.89
C ILE A 38 17.07 15.80 -9.38
N LYS A 39 15.81 15.99 -9.81
CA LYS A 39 14.91 17.00 -9.21
C LYS A 39 14.72 16.82 -7.70
N GLY A 40 14.98 15.62 -7.17
CA GLY A 40 15.05 15.34 -5.74
C GLY A 40 13.69 15.26 -5.03
N LYS A 41 12.58 15.44 -5.74
CA LYS A 41 11.24 15.50 -5.16
C LYS A 41 10.25 14.56 -5.84
N CYS A 42 9.37 13.98 -5.04
CA CYS A 42 8.24 13.19 -5.49
C CYS A 42 7.26 14.04 -6.32
N GLU A 43 6.94 13.57 -7.53
CA GLU A 43 6.06 14.27 -8.46
C GLU A 43 4.59 14.38 -7.97
N VAL A 44 4.20 13.62 -6.93
CA VAL A 44 2.84 13.70 -6.36
C VAL A 44 2.84 14.42 -5.01
N THR A 45 3.69 13.96 -4.08
CA THR A 45 3.65 14.42 -2.69
C THR A 45 4.54 15.64 -2.43
N GLY A 46 5.49 15.94 -3.31
CA GLY A 46 6.53 16.96 -3.08
C GLY A 46 7.61 16.60 -2.04
N LEU A 47 7.46 15.48 -1.32
CA LEU A 47 8.46 14.92 -0.41
C LEU A 47 9.81 14.69 -1.10
N ASP A 48 10.89 14.93 -0.37
CA ASP A 48 12.24 14.71 -0.86
C ASP A 48 12.57 13.23 -0.98
N PHE A 49 13.34 12.89 -2.01
CA PHE A 49 13.88 11.54 -2.18
C PHE A 49 15.08 11.31 -1.28
N THR A 50 15.10 10.15 -0.63
CA THR A 50 16.29 9.65 0.06
C THR A 50 17.01 8.66 -0.85
N LEU A 51 18.27 8.92 -1.20
CA LEU A 51 19.07 8.01 -2.05
C LEU A 51 19.97 7.11 -1.21
N GLY A 52 19.39 6.06 -0.66
CA GLY A 52 20.07 5.09 0.21
C GLY A 52 19.56 5.16 1.66
N GLY A 53 20.03 4.22 2.49
CA GLY A 53 19.63 4.11 3.89
C GLY A 53 18.22 3.55 4.07
N GLY A 54 18.09 2.22 4.04
CA GLY A 54 16.91 1.56 4.61
C GLY A 54 17.33 0.76 5.83
N TYR A 55 16.41 0.54 6.76
CA TYR A 55 16.65 -0.40 7.85
C TYR A 55 16.78 -1.81 7.26
N GLY A 56 17.94 -2.44 7.45
CA GLY A 56 18.26 -3.80 6.99
C GLY A 56 19.49 -3.90 6.08
N SER A 57 20.30 -4.94 6.28
CA SER A 57 21.46 -5.24 5.45
C SER A 57 21.05 -5.84 4.09
N GLY A 58 21.79 -5.47 3.03
CA GLY A 58 21.67 -6.07 1.68
C GLY A 58 20.47 -5.61 0.83
N ARG A 59 19.94 -6.51 -0.01
CA ARG A 59 18.80 -6.31 -0.93
C ARG A 59 17.48 -5.96 -0.22
N SER A 60 17.49 -5.86 1.12
CA SER A 60 16.34 -5.71 2.01
C SER A 60 16.18 -4.31 2.61
N SER A 61 17.00 -3.32 2.22
CA SER A 61 16.85 -1.93 2.69
C SER A 61 15.55 -1.32 2.17
N PHE A 62 14.50 -1.40 2.99
CA PHE A 62 13.23 -0.73 2.73
C PHE A 62 13.34 0.69 3.29
N ASN A 63 13.14 1.69 2.44
CA ASN A 63 13.01 3.08 2.84
C ASN A 63 11.79 3.67 2.14
N SER A 64 10.88 4.20 2.96
CA SER A 64 9.61 4.82 2.57
C SER A 64 9.78 5.96 1.55
N PHE A 65 10.90 6.68 1.59
CA PHE A 65 11.17 7.89 0.81
C PHE A 65 12.17 7.68 -0.33
N ASN A 66 12.58 6.44 -0.61
CA ASN A 66 13.31 6.12 -1.83
C ASN A 66 12.45 6.43 -3.07
N PRO A 67 13.06 6.88 -4.19
CA PRO A 67 12.33 7.04 -5.45
C PRO A 67 11.84 5.70 -5.99
N SER A 68 10.66 5.71 -6.59
CA SER A 68 9.95 4.55 -7.12
C SER A 68 9.19 4.94 -8.38
N LEU A 69 9.11 4.01 -9.34
CA LEU A 69 8.44 4.27 -10.62
C LEU A 69 6.99 3.83 -10.51
N ASP A 70 6.08 4.79 -10.50
CA ASP A 70 4.64 4.60 -10.45
C ASP A 70 4.01 4.79 -11.82
N ARG A 71 2.91 4.07 -12.05
CA ARG A 71 2.05 4.25 -13.22
C ARG A 71 0.79 4.96 -12.77
N ILE A 72 0.43 6.07 -13.42
CA ILE A 72 -0.77 6.84 -13.10
C ILE A 72 -2.00 5.92 -13.23
N ASP A 73 -2.18 5.36 -14.42
CA ASP A 73 -3.10 4.24 -14.65
C ASP A 73 -2.33 2.90 -14.57
N PRO A 74 -2.65 2.04 -13.57
CA PRO A 74 -1.98 0.76 -13.37
C PRO A 74 -2.30 -0.28 -14.46
N ASN A 75 -3.29 -0.06 -15.32
CA ASN A 75 -3.65 -0.92 -16.44
C ASN A 75 -2.90 -0.58 -17.73
N ARG A 76 -2.28 0.60 -17.81
CA ARG A 76 -1.48 1.04 -18.95
C ARG A 76 0.02 0.73 -18.78
N GLY A 77 0.77 0.83 -19.87
CA GLY A 77 2.22 0.62 -19.91
C GLY A 77 3.02 1.76 -19.26
N TYR A 78 4.34 1.64 -19.29
CA TYR A 78 5.24 2.70 -18.82
C TYR A 78 5.54 3.66 -19.97
N SER A 79 4.89 4.82 -19.99
CA SER A 79 5.15 5.91 -20.95
C SER A 79 5.36 7.25 -20.24
N PRO A 80 5.92 8.28 -20.90
CA PRO A 80 6.03 9.62 -20.32
C PRO A 80 4.71 10.18 -19.78
N GLU A 81 3.59 9.83 -20.40
CA GLU A 81 2.24 10.31 -20.07
C GLU A 81 1.57 9.47 -18.97
N ASN A 82 2.03 8.25 -18.74
CA ASN A 82 1.45 7.33 -17.74
C ASN A 82 2.42 6.96 -16.61
N SER A 83 3.62 7.56 -16.56
CA SER A 83 4.63 7.25 -15.55
C SER A 83 4.99 8.49 -14.76
N ARG A 84 5.40 8.27 -13.52
CA ARG A 84 5.96 9.29 -12.63
C ARG A 84 6.90 8.66 -11.61
N VAL A 85 7.85 9.43 -11.13
CA VAL A 85 8.79 9.09 -10.07
C VAL A 85 8.25 9.67 -8.76
N VAL A 86 7.96 8.77 -7.83
CA VAL A 86 7.30 9.08 -6.55
C VAL A 86 8.05 8.43 -5.39
N VAL A 87 7.77 8.84 -4.16
CA VAL A 87 8.30 8.13 -2.98
C VAL A 87 7.70 6.72 -2.89
N ASN A 88 8.51 5.76 -2.45
CA ASN A 88 8.14 4.36 -2.40
C ASN A 88 6.88 4.09 -1.56
N VAL A 89 6.70 4.80 -0.45
CA VAL A 89 5.51 4.68 0.40
C VAL A 89 4.23 5.07 -0.34
N TYR A 90 4.27 6.10 -1.19
CA TYR A 90 3.14 6.51 -2.01
C TYR A 90 2.81 5.42 -3.06
N ASN A 91 3.80 4.97 -3.85
CA ASN A 91 3.59 3.93 -4.86
C ASN A 91 3.07 2.62 -4.24
N THR A 92 3.60 2.27 -3.06
CA THR A 92 3.18 1.09 -2.32
C THR A 92 1.74 1.23 -1.82
N THR A 93 1.36 2.41 -1.30
CA THR A 93 -0.01 2.71 -0.84
C THR A 93 -1.00 2.71 -2.00
N LYS A 94 -0.66 3.35 -3.13
CA LYS A 94 -1.48 3.38 -4.34
C LYS A 94 -1.66 1.98 -4.94
N HIS A 95 -0.58 1.23 -5.07
CA HIS A 95 -0.58 -0.13 -5.60
C HIS A 95 -1.31 -0.25 -6.96
N ARG A 96 -2.52 -0.83 -6.98
CA ARG A 96 -3.37 -1.00 -8.18
C ARG A 96 -4.59 -0.08 -8.18
N TRP A 97 -4.74 0.69 -7.11
CA TRP A 97 -5.83 1.63 -6.93
C TRP A 97 -5.43 2.99 -7.53
N ASN A 98 -6.37 3.94 -7.49
CA ASN A 98 -6.16 5.25 -8.07
C ASN A 98 -5.68 6.26 -7.00
N ASP A 99 -5.35 7.48 -7.44
CA ASP A 99 -4.87 8.55 -6.56
C ASP A 99 -5.95 9.03 -5.58
N GLN A 100 -7.22 8.97 -6.00
CA GLN A 100 -8.36 9.36 -5.18
C GLN A 100 -8.53 8.42 -3.99
N ASP A 101 -8.32 7.12 -4.16
CA ASP A 101 -8.35 6.13 -3.08
C ASP A 101 -7.27 6.45 -2.02
N VAL A 102 -6.07 6.82 -2.46
CA VAL A 102 -4.98 7.26 -1.57
C VAL A 102 -5.35 8.56 -0.86
N LEU A 103 -5.94 9.52 -1.57
CA LEU A 103 -6.35 10.80 -0.99
C LEU A 103 -7.42 10.62 0.10
N VAL A 104 -8.44 9.79 -0.16
CA VAL A 104 -9.49 9.45 0.82
C VAL A 104 -8.86 8.78 2.04
N TYR A 105 -7.98 7.80 1.83
CA TYR A 105 -7.24 7.15 2.90
C TYR A 105 -6.44 8.16 3.74
N CYS A 106 -5.68 9.05 3.11
CA CYS A 106 -4.86 10.05 3.79
C CYS A 106 -5.69 11.07 4.57
N LYS A 107 -6.83 11.53 4.03
CA LYS A 107 -7.76 12.41 4.77
C LYS A 107 -8.27 11.73 6.03
N ALA A 108 -8.73 10.49 5.93
CA ALA A 108 -9.26 9.74 7.06
C ALA A 108 -8.18 9.42 8.10
N LEU A 109 -6.94 9.15 7.66
CA LEU A 109 -5.80 8.97 8.56
C LEU A 109 -5.50 10.24 9.39
N LEU A 110 -5.79 11.43 8.84
CA LEU A 110 -5.69 12.70 9.56
C LEU A 110 -6.96 13.06 10.35
N GLY A 111 -7.89 12.11 10.54
CA GLY A 111 -9.12 12.33 11.29
C GLY A 111 -10.15 13.21 10.58
N ARG A 112 -10.00 13.48 9.28
CA ARG A 112 -10.98 14.27 8.52
C ARG A 112 -12.16 13.38 8.10
N THR A 113 -13.38 13.88 8.27
CA THR A 113 -14.62 13.19 7.86
C THR A 113 -14.72 13.11 6.34
N PHE A 114 -15.32 12.01 5.85
CA PHE A 114 -15.52 11.82 4.42
C PHE A 114 -16.77 10.97 4.14
N ASP A 115 -17.66 11.49 3.31
CA ASP A 115 -18.74 10.71 2.70
C ASP A 115 -18.20 10.04 1.43
N TYR A 116 -17.66 8.83 1.61
CA TYR A 116 -17.20 8.02 0.48
C TYR A 116 -18.41 7.43 -0.23
N TYR A 117 -18.90 8.14 -1.26
CA TYR A 117 -19.89 7.59 -2.16
C TYR A 117 -19.25 6.46 -2.99
N LEU A 118 -19.62 5.23 -2.65
CA LEU A 118 -19.48 4.07 -3.51
C LEU A 118 -20.43 4.25 -4.70
N SER A 119 -20.10 5.11 -5.67
CA SER A 119 -21.01 5.42 -6.78
C SER A 119 -21.22 4.26 -7.74
N ASP A 120 -20.40 3.22 -7.74
CA ASP A 120 -20.38 2.25 -8.84
C ASP A 120 -20.24 0.80 -8.36
N VAL A 121 -21.23 0.30 -7.62
CA VAL A 121 -21.33 -1.13 -7.33
C VAL A 121 -22.61 -1.68 -7.93
N GLU A 122 -22.58 -1.93 -9.24
CA GLU A 122 -23.50 -2.88 -9.84
C GLU A 122 -23.32 -4.25 -9.17
N ASN A 123 -24.43 -4.78 -8.69
CA ASN A 123 -24.56 -6.01 -7.93
C ASN A 123 -23.97 -7.21 -8.68
N ASN A 124 -22.77 -7.64 -8.31
CA ASN A 124 -22.28 -8.97 -8.68
C ASN A 124 -22.07 -9.81 -7.42
N MET A 125 -23.13 -10.53 -7.05
CA MET A 125 -23.30 -11.27 -5.80
C MET A 125 -22.45 -12.54 -5.76
N ARG A 126 -21.25 -12.43 -5.20
CA ARG A 126 -20.66 -13.51 -4.39
C ARG A 126 -20.33 -12.96 -3.01
N PHE A 127 -21.36 -12.56 -2.26
CA PHE A 127 -21.15 -12.07 -0.90
C PHE A 127 -20.69 -13.22 -0.02
N LYS A 128 -19.46 -13.13 0.48
CA LYS A 128 -19.10 -13.82 1.72
C LYS A 128 -19.83 -13.09 2.83
N THR A 129 -20.55 -13.82 3.67
CA THR A 129 -21.06 -13.29 4.95
C THR A 129 -19.90 -12.63 5.72
N LEU A 130 -20.19 -11.70 6.65
CA LEU A 130 -19.13 -11.09 7.47
C LEU A 130 -18.28 -12.16 8.18
N ARG A 131 -18.90 -13.26 8.64
CA ARG A 131 -18.22 -14.44 9.17
C ARG A 131 -17.32 -15.13 8.12
N GLY A 132 -17.80 -15.31 6.89
CA GLY A 132 -16.98 -15.87 5.80
C GLY A 132 -15.79 -14.98 5.43
N LEU A 133 -15.96 -13.65 5.48
CA LEU A 133 -14.88 -12.69 5.32
C LEU A 133 -13.86 -12.81 6.46
N ALA A 134 -14.32 -12.80 7.72
CA ALA A 134 -13.50 -12.99 8.91
C ALA A 134 -12.71 -14.30 8.84
N TYR A 135 -13.37 -15.42 8.53
CA TYR A 135 -12.76 -16.73 8.33
C TYR A 135 -11.61 -16.67 7.33
N SER A 136 -11.83 -16.03 6.18
CA SER A 136 -10.80 -15.93 5.13
C SER A 136 -9.56 -15.15 5.59
N ARG A 137 -9.73 -14.14 6.44
CA ARG A 137 -8.63 -13.35 7.00
C ARG A 137 -7.91 -14.12 8.10
N TYR A 138 -8.67 -14.76 8.98
CA TYR A 138 -8.16 -15.64 10.03
C TYR A 138 -7.27 -16.76 9.45
N ILE A 139 -7.76 -17.52 8.46
CA ILE A 139 -6.99 -18.62 7.85
C ILE A 139 -5.71 -18.12 7.19
N LYS A 140 -5.76 -16.97 6.50
CA LYS A 140 -4.56 -16.36 5.91
C LYS A 140 -3.53 -16.01 7.00
N ALA A 141 -3.96 -15.36 8.07
CA ALA A 141 -3.07 -15.00 9.19
C ALA A 141 -2.49 -16.24 9.88
N LYS A 142 -3.32 -17.26 10.16
CA LYS A 142 -2.90 -18.53 10.76
C LYS A 142 -1.85 -19.24 9.91
N ARG A 143 -2.06 -19.31 8.59
CA ARG A 143 -1.09 -19.87 7.65
C ARG A 143 0.23 -19.10 7.69
N THR A 144 0.19 -17.77 7.60
CA THR A 144 1.39 -16.93 7.65
C THR A 144 2.13 -17.04 8.98
N ALA A 145 1.43 -17.15 10.11
CA ALA A 145 2.05 -17.36 11.41
C ALA A 145 2.78 -18.70 11.47
N LYS A 146 2.17 -19.78 10.94
CA LYS A 146 2.81 -21.10 10.84
C LYS A 146 4.04 -21.07 9.94
N GLU A 147 3.93 -20.50 8.74
CA GLU A 147 5.04 -20.41 7.77
C GLU A 147 6.24 -19.63 8.30
N LYS A 148 6.01 -18.64 9.15
CA LYS A 148 7.04 -17.74 9.70
C LYS A 148 7.41 -18.04 11.15
N ILE A 149 6.83 -19.09 11.75
CA ILE A 149 7.05 -19.48 13.15
C ILE A 149 6.81 -18.27 14.08
N LEU A 150 5.61 -17.71 13.98
CA LEU A 150 5.18 -16.56 14.79
C LEU A 150 4.08 -16.96 15.76
N ASP A 151 4.01 -16.27 16.91
CA ASP A 151 2.92 -16.42 17.86
C ASP A 151 1.55 -16.17 17.21
N PHE A 152 0.54 -16.91 17.67
CA PHE A 152 -0.82 -16.81 17.15
C PHE A 152 -1.83 -17.11 18.25
N ASN A 153 -2.58 -16.10 18.72
CA ASN A 153 -3.63 -16.29 19.74
C ASN A 153 -4.98 -15.65 19.38
N ILE A 154 -5.10 -14.95 18.25
CA ILE A 154 -6.40 -14.41 17.81
C ILE A 154 -7.36 -15.55 17.43
N SER A 155 -8.64 -15.42 17.80
CA SER A 155 -9.70 -16.36 17.40
C SER A 155 -10.45 -15.84 16.16
N ILE A 156 -11.24 -16.70 15.50
CA ILE A 156 -12.12 -16.25 14.42
C ILE A 156 -13.19 -15.27 14.92
N ASP A 157 -13.75 -15.52 16.10
CA ASP A 157 -14.79 -14.65 16.67
C ASP A 157 -14.23 -13.27 17.01
N TRP A 158 -12.99 -13.20 17.52
CA TRP A 158 -12.27 -11.94 17.71
C TRP A 158 -12.13 -11.14 16.41
N VAL A 159 -11.84 -11.80 15.29
CA VAL A 159 -11.76 -11.15 13.96
C VAL A 159 -13.14 -10.69 13.50
N GLU A 160 -14.16 -11.53 13.67
CA GLU A 160 -15.53 -11.24 13.25
C GLU A 160 -16.12 -10.05 14.00
N GLU A 161 -15.96 -9.99 15.33
CA GLU A 161 -16.43 -8.88 16.17
C GLU A 161 -15.84 -7.54 15.70
N ARG A 162 -14.54 -7.51 15.38
CA ARG A 162 -13.88 -6.29 14.89
C ARG A 162 -14.32 -5.90 13.48
N ILE A 163 -14.56 -6.86 12.58
CA ILE A 163 -15.15 -6.57 11.27
C ILE A 163 -16.59 -6.06 11.41
N LYS A 164 -17.38 -6.60 12.35
CA LYS A 164 -18.77 -6.19 12.63
C LYS A 164 -18.88 -4.75 13.14
N ARG A 165 -17.85 -4.21 13.81
CA ARG A 165 -17.78 -2.77 14.12
C ARG A 165 -17.87 -1.88 12.88
N GLY A 166 -17.52 -2.43 11.70
CA GLY A 166 -17.72 -1.79 10.41
C GLY A 166 -16.74 -0.68 10.08
N ILE A 167 -15.75 -0.42 10.93
CA ILE A 167 -14.77 0.67 10.79
C ILE A 167 -13.33 0.21 11.01
N CYS A 168 -12.41 0.88 10.32
CA CYS A 168 -10.97 0.74 10.49
C CYS A 168 -10.49 1.27 11.83
N GLU A 169 -9.69 0.48 12.55
CA GLU A 169 -9.19 0.84 13.89
C GLU A 169 -8.10 1.93 13.91
N ILE A 170 -7.68 2.42 12.74
CA ILE A 170 -6.74 3.55 12.62
C ILE A 170 -7.39 4.78 12.02
N THR A 171 -8.12 4.60 10.92
CA THR A 171 -8.59 5.72 10.10
C THR A 171 -10.07 6.02 10.30
N ASN A 172 -10.80 5.18 11.06
CA ASN A 172 -12.26 5.20 11.17
C ASN A 172 -13.03 5.08 9.84
N LEU A 173 -12.34 4.75 8.73
CA LEU A 173 -13.01 4.48 7.45
C LEU A 173 -13.93 3.28 7.57
N ARG A 174 -15.13 3.40 7.01
CA ARG A 174 -16.06 2.28 6.87
C ARG A 174 -15.45 1.19 6.00
N PHE A 175 -15.63 -0.06 6.42
CA PHE A 175 -15.20 -1.20 5.62
C PHE A 175 -16.13 -1.42 4.42
N VAL A 176 -15.52 -1.68 3.28
CA VAL A 176 -16.22 -2.14 2.07
C VAL A 176 -16.05 -3.65 2.01
N THR A 177 -17.09 -4.42 2.34
CA THR A 177 -17.00 -5.88 2.51
C THR A 177 -17.49 -6.67 1.30
N ASN A 178 -18.20 -6.00 0.39
CA ASN A 178 -18.91 -6.58 -0.73
C ASN A 178 -18.10 -6.59 -2.05
N ILE A 179 -17.03 -5.82 -2.15
CA ILE A 179 -16.19 -5.71 -3.36
C ILE A 179 -14.82 -6.35 -3.12
N PRO A 180 -14.49 -7.49 -3.77
CA PRO A 180 -13.18 -8.13 -3.67
C PRO A 180 -12.02 -7.16 -3.96
N TYR A 181 -10.96 -7.21 -3.14
CA TYR A 181 -9.74 -6.41 -3.34
C TYR A 181 -9.94 -4.88 -3.33
N HIS A 182 -11.09 -4.37 -2.85
CA HIS A 182 -11.30 -2.94 -2.64
C HIS A 182 -10.29 -2.38 -1.62
N PRO A 183 -9.77 -1.14 -1.81
CA PRO A 183 -8.79 -0.54 -0.90
C PRO A 183 -9.28 -0.47 0.55
N PHE A 184 -10.59 -0.29 0.74
CA PHE A 184 -11.22 -0.22 2.06
C PHE A 184 -11.83 -1.54 2.55
N GLN A 185 -11.46 -2.68 1.96
CA GLN A 185 -11.75 -3.97 2.60
C GLN A 185 -11.07 -4.06 3.97
N PRO A 186 -11.65 -4.78 4.95
CA PRO A 186 -10.94 -5.01 6.21
C PRO A 186 -9.65 -5.80 5.95
N SER A 187 -8.69 -5.80 6.86
CA SER A 187 -7.44 -6.55 6.75
C SER A 187 -6.81 -6.69 8.12
N LEU A 188 -6.14 -7.82 8.38
CA LEU A 188 -5.41 -8.05 9.63
C LEU A 188 -4.00 -7.49 9.50
N ASP A 189 -3.72 -6.41 10.22
CA ASP A 189 -2.43 -5.74 10.28
C ASP A 189 -1.75 -6.02 11.62
N LYS A 190 -0.45 -6.30 11.58
CA LYS A 190 0.36 -6.49 12.79
C LYS A 190 0.97 -5.16 13.21
N ILE A 191 0.73 -4.67 14.41
CA ILE A 191 1.27 -3.39 14.89
C ILE A 191 2.80 -3.40 14.76
N ASP A 192 3.44 -4.38 15.39
CA ASP A 192 4.84 -4.72 15.17
C ASP A 192 4.94 -5.86 14.12
N PRO A 193 5.58 -5.63 12.96
CA PRO A 193 5.70 -6.62 11.91
C PRO A 193 6.58 -7.82 12.29
N MET A 194 7.43 -7.69 13.31
CA MET A 194 8.33 -8.74 13.81
C MET A 194 7.64 -9.69 14.81
N LYS A 195 6.54 -9.27 15.42
CA LYS A 195 5.75 -10.08 16.36
C LYS A 195 4.67 -10.89 15.64
N GLY A 196 4.04 -11.80 16.39
CA GLY A 196 2.96 -12.66 15.90
C GLY A 196 1.59 -12.00 15.79
N TYR A 197 0.60 -12.79 15.38
CA TYR A 197 -0.80 -12.38 15.34
C TYR A 197 -1.45 -12.64 16.69
N THR A 198 -1.26 -11.70 17.61
CA THR A 198 -1.90 -11.74 18.93
C THR A 198 -2.97 -10.66 19.08
N THR A 199 -3.83 -10.79 20.08
CA THR A 199 -4.86 -9.79 20.43
C THR A 199 -4.27 -8.42 20.77
N GLU A 200 -3.01 -8.37 21.23
CA GLU A 200 -2.26 -7.16 21.59
C GLU A 200 -1.47 -6.59 20.41
N ASN A 201 -1.08 -7.43 19.44
CA ASN A 201 -0.26 -7.03 18.29
C ASN A 201 -1.03 -7.00 16.96
N THR A 202 -2.34 -7.25 16.95
CA THR A 202 -3.16 -7.29 15.73
C THR A 202 -4.26 -6.24 15.78
N ARG A 203 -4.49 -5.59 14.64
CA ARG A 203 -5.60 -4.65 14.42
C ARG A 203 -6.28 -4.94 13.09
N VAL A 204 -7.56 -4.61 12.99
CA VAL A 204 -8.38 -4.69 11.77
C VAL A 204 -8.42 -3.32 11.13
N VAL A 205 -7.77 -3.20 9.97
CA VAL A 205 -7.58 -1.93 9.26
C VAL A 205 -8.09 -2.02 7.82
N VAL A 206 -8.23 -0.89 7.14
CA VAL A 206 -8.47 -0.91 5.68
C VAL A 206 -7.28 -1.53 4.95
N TYR A 207 -7.55 -2.27 3.88
CA TYR A 207 -6.55 -3.02 3.14
C TYR A 207 -5.43 -2.12 2.59
N ILE A 208 -5.77 -0.92 2.12
CA ILE A 208 -4.81 0.08 1.67
C ILE A 208 -3.81 0.49 2.75
N HIS A 209 -4.21 0.52 4.02
CA HIS A 209 -3.29 0.81 5.12
C HIS A 209 -2.27 -0.33 5.28
N ASN A 210 -2.75 -1.56 5.46
CA ASN A 210 -1.87 -2.73 5.66
C ASN A 210 -0.94 -2.93 4.46
N TRP A 211 -1.48 -2.82 3.25
CA TRP A 211 -0.70 -2.96 2.02
C TRP A 211 0.28 -1.81 1.80
N GLY A 212 -0.14 -0.57 2.04
CA GLY A 212 0.69 0.63 1.88
C GLY A 212 1.82 0.68 2.89
N ARG A 213 1.53 0.32 4.14
CA ARG A 213 2.49 0.31 5.23
C ARG A 213 3.61 -0.71 4.96
N GLN A 214 3.30 -1.98 4.69
CA GLN A 214 4.31 -3.06 4.61
C GLN A 214 5.34 -3.02 5.75
N ARG A 215 6.51 -2.40 5.50
CA ARG A 215 7.62 -2.22 6.44
C ARG A 215 7.81 -0.76 6.87
N SER A 216 7.05 0.19 6.30
CA SER A 216 6.95 1.57 6.76
C SER A 216 6.36 1.63 8.16
N SER A 217 6.72 2.68 8.90
CA SER A 217 6.10 2.95 10.20
C SER A 217 4.74 3.64 10.02
N ASP A 218 3.91 3.65 11.06
CA ASP A 218 2.70 4.49 11.07
C ASP A 218 3.06 5.98 10.93
N GLN A 219 4.23 6.39 11.46
CA GLN A 219 4.75 7.74 11.30
C GLN A 219 5.03 8.10 9.84
N ASP A 220 5.58 7.17 9.05
CA ASP A 220 5.77 7.39 7.60
C ASP A 220 4.43 7.56 6.88
N MET A 221 3.41 6.81 7.29
CA MET A 221 2.05 6.97 6.74
C MET A 221 1.46 8.34 7.09
N MET A 222 1.73 8.86 8.29
CA MET A 222 1.34 10.22 8.69
C MET A 222 2.07 11.29 7.88
N ILE A 223 3.37 11.13 7.63
CA ILE A 223 4.15 12.04 6.77
C ILE A 223 3.56 12.04 5.34
N LEU A 224 3.27 10.86 4.80
CA LEU A 224 2.61 10.72 3.51
C LEU A 224 1.28 11.48 3.49
N ALA A 225 0.42 11.25 4.49
CA ALA A 225 -0.89 11.89 4.52
C ALA A 225 -0.81 13.41 4.60
N LYS A 226 0.06 13.95 5.47
CA LYS A 226 0.29 15.41 5.57
C LYS A 226 0.82 16.01 4.27
N SER A 227 1.66 15.28 3.52
CA SER A 227 2.21 15.78 2.26
C SER A 227 1.17 15.93 1.13
N LEU A 228 0.12 15.10 1.17
CA LEU A 228 -0.96 15.12 0.17
C LEU A 228 -2.09 16.09 0.55
N ILE A 229 -2.23 16.39 1.84
CA ILE A 229 -3.30 17.20 2.38
C ILE A 229 -2.71 18.50 2.90
N LYS A 230 -2.66 19.50 2.01
CA LYS A 230 -2.30 20.88 2.34
C LYS A 230 -3.45 21.59 3.06
#